data_AF-A0A3L8D9X8-F1
#
_entry.id   AF-A0A3L8D9X8-F1
#
_cell.length_a   1.000
_cell.length_b   1.000
_cell.length_c   1.000
_cell.angle_alpha   90.00
_cell.angle_beta   90.00
_cell.angle_gamma   90.00
#
_symmetry.space_group_name_H-M   'P 1'
#
loop_
_entity.id
_entity.type
_entity.pdbx_description
1 polymer ?
#
loop_
_entity_poly.entity_id
_entity_poly.type
_entity_poly.pdbx_seq_one_letter_code
_entity_poly.pdbx_strand_id
1 'polypeptide(L)'
;MNSSYKYLIYSQFMNYSRVRNIAGRQVDQTKKGKTLTKGAKQIKEENASTLSFYTNMALGATGIYFVAMMVLFEFTMLTITLTAFSAIVYTGSVQFMSYMARATYSESGQLLDSGVDLNMEGGIAEHVKDLIILTSGVQILSLISNYFWLLWLLVPLRGGWMLWKQILAPWFFAQPEEQPEISEKKQRKLEKKMARRH
;
A
#
# COMPACT_ATOMS: atom_id res chain seq x y z
N MET A 1 21.80 -42.03 42.35
CA MET A 1 21.03 -41.55 41.17
C MET A 1 21.79 -41.95 39.91
N ASN A 2 21.23 -42.89 39.15
CA ASN A 2 21.93 -43.77 38.21
C ASN A 2 22.43 -43.04 36.95
N SER A 3 23.66 -43.33 36.51
CA SER A 3 24.33 -42.67 35.37
C SER A 3 23.49 -42.68 34.08
N SER A 4 22.69 -43.74 33.88
CA SER A 4 21.75 -43.88 32.75
C SER A 4 20.72 -42.75 32.64
N TYR A 5 20.22 -42.20 33.74
CA TYR A 5 19.23 -41.12 33.70
C TYR A 5 19.83 -39.80 33.22
N LYS A 6 21.11 -39.55 33.52
CA LYS A 6 21.82 -38.37 32.99
C LYS A 6 21.93 -38.45 31.47
N TYR A 7 22.31 -39.60 30.91
CA TYR A 7 22.41 -39.76 29.45
C TYR A 7 21.08 -39.58 28.72
N LEU A 8 19.98 -40.08 29.29
CA LEU A 8 18.64 -39.87 28.75
C LEU A 8 18.26 -38.39 28.70
N ILE A 9 18.51 -37.65 29.80
CA ILE A 9 18.22 -36.21 29.88
C ILE A 9 19.11 -35.41 28.91
N TYR A 10 20.43 -35.71 28.86
CA TYR A 10 21.33 -35.05 27.91
C TYR A 10 20.95 -35.34 26.45
N SER A 11 20.53 -36.56 26.12
CA SER A 11 20.10 -36.93 24.77
C SER A 11 18.80 -36.24 24.35
N GLN A 12 17.83 -36.11 25.26
CA GLN A 12 16.60 -35.34 25.03
C GLN A 12 16.89 -33.85 24.88
N PHE A 13 17.77 -33.29 25.71
CA PHE A 13 18.12 -31.87 25.65
C PHE A 13 18.88 -31.52 24.37
N MET A 14 19.78 -32.40 23.90
CA MET A 14 20.50 -32.24 22.64
C MET A 14 19.57 -32.37 21.42
N ASN A 15 18.61 -33.28 21.44
CA ASN A 15 17.58 -33.37 20.39
C ASN A 15 16.68 -32.13 20.39
N TYR A 16 16.20 -31.69 21.56
CA TYR A 16 15.38 -30.48 21.66
C TYR A 16 16.14 -29.23 21.17
N SER A 17 17.42 -29.10 21.51
CA SER A 17 18.28 -27.99 21.04
C SER A 17 18.57 -28.06 19.53
N ARG A 18 18.67 -29.27 18.96
CA ARG A 18 18.85 -29.48 17.52
C ARG A 18 17.56 -29.14 16.74
N VAL A 19 16.41 -29.57 17.23
CA VAL A 19 15.09 -29.25 16.64
C VAL A 19 14.80 -27.74 16.75
N ARG A 20 15.16 -27.10 17.87
CA ARG A 20 15.03 -25.63 18.04
C ARG A 20 15.94 -24.84 17.10
N ASN A 21 17.16 -25.33 16.82
CA ASN A 21 18.05 -24.71 15.83
C ASN A 21 17.56 -24.89 14.38
N ILE A 22 16.82 -25.96 14.07
CA ILE A 22 16.18 -26.16 12.76
C ILE A 22 14.95 -25.26 12.61
N ALA A 23 14.13 -25.13 13.66
CA ALA A 23 12.97 -24.25 13.69
C ALA A 23 13.35 -22.76 13.72
N GLY A 24 14.47 -22.39 14.37
CA GLY A 24 15.00 -21.03 14.40
C GLY A 24 15.66 -20.58 13.08
N ARG A 25 15.80 -21.46 12.09
CA ARG A 25 16.39 -21.15 10.78
C ARG A 25 15.37 -20.81 9.69
N GLN A 26 14.09 -20.70 10.04
CA GLN A 26 12.97 -20.47 9.11
C GLN A 26 12.08 -19.29 9.50
N VAL A 27 12.66 -18.22 10.06
CA VAL A 27 12.04 -16.89 10.03
C VAL A 27 13.13 -15.82 9.85
N ASP A 28 13.99 -15.98 8.84
CA ASP A 28 14.62 -14.79 8.25
C ASP A 28 13.49 -14.08 7.51
N GLN A 29 12.96 -13.04 8.14
CA GLN A 29 11.93 -12.20 7.56
C GLN A 29 12.32 -11.90 6.13
N THR A 30 11.46 -12.34 5.21
CA THR A 30 11.35 -11.90 3.83
C THR A 30 12.25 -10.69 3.57
N LYS A 31 13.46 -10.94 3.03
CA LYS A 31 14.17 -9.91 2.28
C LYS A 31 13.21 -9.54 1.15
N LYS A 32 12.35 -8.55 1.43
CA LYS A 32 11.48 -7.88 0.47
C LYS A 32 12.39 -7.63 -0.72
N GLY A 33 12.15 -8.39 -1.79
CA GLY A 33 13.06 -8.41 -2.94
C GLY A 33 13.35 -6.97 -3.31
N LYS A 34 14.62 -6.63 -3.52
CA LYS A 34 14.95 -5.31 -4.05
C LYS A 34 14.18 -5.21 -5.36
N THR A 35 13.08 -4.47 -5.35
CA THR A 35 12.29 -4.17 -6.53
C THR A 35 13.28 -3.54 -7.50
N LEU A 36 13.49 -4.19 -8.65
CA LEU A 36 14.32 -3.64 -9.71
C LEU A 36 13.79 -2.24 -9.99
N THR A 37 14.63 -1.23 -9.80
CA THR A 37 14.29 0.16 -10.10
C THR A 37 13.98 0.26 -11.58
N LYS A 38 12.70 0.46 -11.91
CA LYS A 38 12.24 0.71 -13.28
C LYS A 38 12.93 1.96 -13.84
N GLY A 39 13.16 1.99 -15.15
CA GLY A 39 13.72 3.17 -15.80
C GLY A 39 12.73 4.35 -15.79
N ALA A 40 13.23 5.58 -15.65
CA ALA A 40 12.39 6.79 -15.59
C ALA A 40 11.41 6.92 -16.78
N LYS A 41 11.85 6.55 -17.99
CA LYS A 41 10.98 6.53 -19.18
C LYS A 41 9.85 5.50 -19.05
N GLN A 42 10.15 4.30 -18.55
CA GLN A 42 9.17 3.25 -18.30
C GLN A 42 8.15 3.68 -17.24
N ILE A 43 8.61 4.27 -16.13
CA ILE A 43 7.72 4.78 -15.07
C ILE A 43 6.75 5.81 -15.65
N LYS A 44 7.23 6.73 -16.47
CA LYS A 44 6.39 7.74 -17.11
C LYS A 44 5.30 7.12 -18.00
N GLU A 45 5.68 6.18 -18.86
CA GLU A 45 4.75 5.51 -19.79
C GLU A 45 3.71 4.67 -19.01
N GLU A 46 4.15 3.92 -18.02
CA GLU A 46 3.27 3.14 -17.14
C GLU A 46 2.32 4.04 -16.35
N ASN A 47 2.81 5.17 -15.81
CA ASN A 47 1.99 6.13 -15.09
C ASN A 47 0.88 6.71 -15.97
N ALA A 48 1.18 7.06 -17.22
CA ALA A 48 0.19 7.56 -18.17
C ALA A 48 -0.88 6.50 -18.50
N SER A 49 -0.46 5.24 -18.69
CA SER A 49 -1.37 4.12 -18.90
C SER A 49 -2.26 3.87 -17.69
N THR A 50 -1.67 3.86 -16.49
CA THR A 50 -2.38 3.69 -15.22
C THR A 50 -3.42 4.79 -15.04
N LEU A 51 -3.02 6.06 -15.21
CA LEU A 51 -3.93 7.18 -15.05
C LEU A 51 -5.11 7.10 -16.03
N SER A 52 -4.83 6.78 -17.30
CA SER A 52 -5.87 6.60 -18.33
C SER A 52 -6.83 5.47 -17.98
N PHE A 53 -6.31 4.32 -17.52
CA PHE A 53 -7.13 3.18 -17.11
C PHE A 53 -8.12 3.54 -16.00
N TYR A 54 -7.64 4.15 -14.91
CA TYR A 54 -8.49 4.50 -13.77
C TYR A 54 -9.43 5.68 -14.08
N THR A 55 -9.02 6.61 -14.95
CA THR A 55 -9.89 7.69 -15.43
C THR A 55 -11.02 7.14 -16.29
N ASN A 56 -10.72 6.26 -17.23
CA ASN A 56 -11.72 5.61 -18.08
C ASN A 56 -12.68 4.73 -17.26
N MET A 57 -12.17 4.05 -16.23
CA MET A 57 -13.01 3.30 -15.29
C MET A 57 -14.00 4.22 -14.56
N ALA A 58 -13.51 5.33 -13.98
CA ALA A 58 -14.35 6.29 -13.27
C ALA A 58 -15.41 6.93 -14.18
N LEU A 59 -15.02 7.35 -15.39
CA LEU A 59 -15.92 7.91 -16.39
C LEU A 59 -16.92 6.87 -16.89
N GLY A 60 -16.48 5.64 -17.14
CA GLY A 60 -17.34 4.54 -17.57
C GLY A 60 -18.38 4.18 -16.52
N ALA A 61 -17.96 4.01 -15.27
CA ALA A 61 -18.88 3.72 -14.16
C ALA A 61 -19.89 4.85 -13.95
N THR A 62 -19.43 6.10 -13.95
CA THR A 62 -20.31 7.27 -13.83
C THR A 62 -21.28 7.37 -15.00
N GLY A 63 -20.80 7.16 -16.23
CA GLY A 63 -21.62 7.21 -17.44
C GLY A 63 -22.71 6.13 -17.45
N ILE A 64 -22.34 4.88 -17.17
CA ILE A 64 -23.29 3.76 -17.07
C ILE A 64 -24.33 4.03 -15.99
N TYR A 65 -23.87 4.41 -14.79
CA TYR A 65 -24.76 4.72 -13.67
C TYR A 65 -25.72 5.86 -14.00
N PHE A 66 -25.22 6.96 -14.55
CA PHE A 66 -26.03 8.13 -14.87
C PHE A 66 -27.08 7.83 -15.94
N VAL A 67 -26.69 7.13 -17.02
CA VAL A 67 -27.62 6.72 -18.08
C VAL A 67 -28.70 5.77 -17.52
N ALA A 68 -28.31 4.78 -16.71
CA ALA A 68 -29.26 3.86 -16.09
C ALA A 68 -30.23 4.59 -15.16
N MET A 69 -29.73 5.52 -14.33
CA MET A 69 -30.58 6.34 -13.46
C MET A 69 -31.57 7.20 -14.24
N MET A 70 -31.14 7.81 -15.35
CA MET A 70 -32.02 8.63 -16.20
C MET A 70 -33.15 7.82 -16.87
N VAL A 71 -32.91 6.54 -17.18
CA VAL A 71 -33.84 5.72 -17.96
C VAL A 71 -34.74 4.85 -17.07
N LEU A 72 -34.22 4.34 -15.95
CA LEU A 72 -34.85 3.26 -15.18
C LEU A 72 -35.30 3.68 -13.78
N PHE A 73 -34.82 4.80 -13.24
CA PHE A 73 -35.00 5.15 -11.84
C PHE A 73 -35.41 6.61 -11.64
N GLU A 74 -35.92 6.90 -10.44
CA GLU A 74 -36.19 8.27 -10.01
C GLU A 74 -35.01 8.84 -9.22
N PHE A 75 -34.75 10.12 -9.42
CA PHE A 75 -33.74 10.84 -8.66
C PHE A 75 -34.30 11.22 -7.29
N THR A 76 -33.75 10.62 -6.24
CA THR A 76 -33.99 11.03 -4.86
C THR A 76 -32.87 11.96 -4.39
N MET A 77 -33.13 12.74 -3.33
CA MET A 77 -32.09 13.58 -2.71
C MET A 77 -30.87 12.76 -2.26
N LEU A 78 -31.10 11.53 -1.78
CA LEU A 78 -30.03 10.61 -1.40
C LEU A 78 -29.18 10.22 -2.60
N THR A 79 -29.79 9.78 -3.69
CA THR A 79 -29.03 9.32 -4.87
C THR A 79 -28.30 10.47 -5.55
N ILE A 80 -28.90 11.67 -5.61
CA ILE A 80 -28.23 12.88 -6.12
C ILE A 80 -27.00 13.20 -5.26
N THR A 81 -27.17 13.25 -3.93
CA THR A 81 -26.08 13.59 -3.00
C THR A 81 -24.93 12.58 -3.10
N LEU A 82 -25.23 11.28 -3.10
CA LEU A 82 -24.22 10.23 -3.20
C LEU A 82 -23.53 10.20 -4.57
N THR A 83 -24.26 10.54 -5.64
CA THR A 83 -23.69 10.67 -6.99
C THR A 83 -22.74 11.87 -7.07
N ALA A 84 -23.14 13.04 -6.54
CA ALA A 84 -22.30 14.22 -6.48
C ALA A 84 -21.03 13.96 -5.64
N PHE A 85 -21.19 13.28 -4.50
CA PHE A 85 -20.06 12.90 -3.66
C PHE A 85 -19.11 11.93 -4.37
N SER A 86 -19.64 10.96 -5.13
CA SER A 86 -18.83 10.05 -5.95
C SER A 86 -18.04 10.83 -7.02
N ALA A 87 -18.65 11.82 -7.66
CA ALA A 87 -17.97 12.67 -8.63
C ALA A 87 -16.80 13.47 -8.01
N ILE A 88 -16.98 13.98 -6.80
CA ILE A 88 -15.90 14.64 -6.03
C ILE A 88 -14.77 13.65 -5.73
N VAL A 89 -15.10 12.43 -5.29
CA VAL A 89 -14.09 11.41 -4.97
C VAL A 89 -13.32 10.96 -6.21
N TYR A 90 -13.98 10.75 -7.35
CA TYR A 90 -13.28 10.44 -8.60
C TYR A 90 -12.36 11.56 -9.03
N THR A 91 -12.87 12.80 -9.05
CA THR A 91 -12.11 13.97 -9.47
C THR A 91 -10.89 14.16 -8.57
N GLY A 92 -11.09 14.12 -7.25
CA GLY A 92 -10.01 14.23 -6.27
C GLY A 92 -8.98 13.11 -6.40
N SER A 93 -9.42 11.86 -6.61
CA SER A 93 -8.53 10.71 -6.74
C SER A 93 -7.70 10.75 -8.02
N VAL A 94 -8.33 11.06 -9.16
CA VAL A 94 -7.64 11.19 -10.45
C VAL A 94 -6.70 12.39 -10.44
N GLN A 95 -7.11 13.52 -9.87
CA GLN A 95 -6.26 14.70 -9.75
C GLN A 95 -5.05 14.44 -8.85
N PHE A 96 -5.26 13.75 -7.72
CA PHE A 96 -4.17 13.35 -6.83
C PHE A 96 -3.17 12.41 -7.50
N MET A 97 -3.65 11.38 -8.23
CA MET A 97 -2.76 10.51 -9.01
C MET A 97 -2.03 11.27 -10.13
N SER A 98 -2.72 12.18 -10.82
CA SER A 98 -2.12 13.02 -11.87
C SER A 98 -1.00 13.89 -11.32
N TYR A 99 -1.20 14.45 -10.13
CA TYR A 99 -0.19 15.25 -9.44
C TYR A 99 1.05 14.40 -9.08
N MET A 100 0.85 13.20 -8.54
CA MET A 100 1.96 12.30 -8.19
C MET A 100 2.73 11.80 -9.41
N ALA A 101 2.05 11.54 -10.53
CA ALA A 101 2.64 11.04 -11.76
C ALA A 101 3.33 12.12 -12.61
N ARG A 102 3.32 13.39 -12.19
CA ARG A 102 3.80 14.50 -13.01
C ARG A 102 5.31 14.42 -13.21
N ALA A 103 5.72 14.26 -14.46
CA ALA A 103 7.12 14.29 -14.87
C ALA A 103 7.67 15.72 -14.96
N THR A 104 8.95 15.89 -14.60
CA THR A 104 9.70 17.16 -14.70
C THR A 104 10.76 17.06 -15.78
N TYR A 105 10.92 18.12 -16.58
CA TYR A 105 11.86 18.21 -17.70
C TYR A 105 12.83 19.37 -17.50
N SER A 106 14.01 19.27 -18.09
CA SER A 106 14.97 20.37 -18.18
C SER A 106 14.53 21.40 -19.21
N GLU A 107 15.16 22.57 -19.20
CA GLU A 107 14.99 23.60 -20.24
C GLU A 107 15.39 23.10 -21.64
N SER A 108 16.26 22.08 -21.70
CA SER A 108 16.64 21.38 -22.94
C SER A 108 15.67 20.27 -23.37
N GLY A 109 14.58 20.04 -22.64
CA GLY A 109 13.58 19.01 -22.95
C GLY A 109 13.95 17.59 -22.49
N GLN A 110 15.05 17.42 -21.76
CA GLN A 110 15.45 16.13 -21.21
C GLN A 110 14.63 15.79 -19.96
N LEU A 111 14.20 14.53 -19.83
CA LEU A 111 13.47 14.06 -18.65
C LEU A 111 14.39 14.10 -17.42
N LEU A 112 14.04 14.92 -16.41
CA LEU A 112 14.76 15.05 -15.15
C LEU A 112 14.19 14.13 -14.07
N ASP A 113 12.85 14.05 -13.99
CA ASP A 113 12.13 13.22 -13.03
C ASP A 113 10.89 12.63 -13.70
N SER A 114 10.66 11.33 -13.50
CA SER A 114 9.48 10.62 -14.01
C SER A 114 8.22 10.82 -13.16
N GLY A 115 8.34 11.49 -12.01
CA GLY A 115 7.31 11.52 -10.99
C GLY A 115 7.29 10.21 -10.17
N VAL A 116 6.36 10.13 -9.22
CA VAL A 116 6.19 8.95 -8.37
C VAL A 116 5.60 7.81 -9.20
N ASP A 117 6.19 6.61 -9.11
CA ASP A 117 5.63 5.40 -9.73
C ASP A 117 4.29 5.06 -9.07
N LEU A 118 3.20 5.23 -9.80
CA LEU A 118 1.85 4.92 -9.34
C LEU A 118 1.65 3.42 -9.10
N ASN A 119 2.46 2.57 -9.73
CA ASN A 119 2.42 1.12 -9.66
C ASN A 119 3.41 0.56 -8.63
N MET A 120 3.98 1.40 -7.77
CA MET A 120 4.84 0.97 -6.66
C MET A 120 4.02 0.24 -5.59
N GLU A 121 4.43 -0.99 -5.26
CA GLU A 121 3.78 -1.83 -4.25
C GLU A 121 3.86 -1.21 -2.85
N GLY A 122 2.71 -1.06 -2.19
CA GLY A 122 2.59 -0.39 -0.90
C GLY A 122 2.75 1.14 -0.96
N GLY A 123 2.70 1.73 -2.15
CA GLY A 123 2.65 3.18 -2.33
C GLY A 123 1.26 3.76 -2.03
N ILE A 124 1.20 5.06 -1.74
CA ILE A 124 -0.07 5.77 -1.46
C ILE A 124 -1.05 5.66 -2.66
N ALA A 125 -0.51 5.60 -3.89
CA ALA A 125 -1.30 5.44 -5.10
C ALA A 125 -2.15 4.16 -5.10
N GLU A 126 -1.72 3.08 -4.44
CA GLU A 126 -2.48 1.84 -4.31
C GLU A 126 -3.81 2.08 -3.60
N HIS A 127 -3.79 2.83 -2.50
CA HIS A 127 -5.00 3.17 -1.76
C HIS A 127 -5.97 4.08 -2.55
N VAL A 128 -5.42 4.94 -3.40
CA VAL A 128 -6.23 5.82 -4.26
C VAL A 128 -6.86 5.04 -5.42
N LYS A 129 -6.14 4.06 -5.97
CA LYS A 129 -6.69 3.11 -6.95
C LYS A 129 -7.81 2.27 -6.34
N ASP A 130 -7.60 1.74 -5.14
CA ASP A 130 -8.62 0.99 -4.41
C ASP A 130 -9.88 1.83 -4.17
N LEU A 131 -9.72 3.12 -3.87
CA LEU A 131 -10.83 4.06 -3.71
C LEU A 131 -11.64 4.24 -5.00
N ILE A 132 -10.97 4.38 -6.16
CA ILE A 132 -11.66 4.48 -7.46
C ILE A 132 -12.38 3.18 -7.80
N ILE A 133 -11.74 2.03 -7.60
CA ILE A 133 -12.34 0.70 -7.86
C ILE A 133 -13.57 0.51 -6.98
N LEU A 134 -13.46 0.79 -5.67
CA LEU A 134 -14.56 0.67 -4.74
C LEU A 134 -15.72 1.59 -5.14
N THR A 135 -15.43 2.85 -5.46
CA THR A 135 -16.45 3.82 -5.87
C THR A 135 -17.17 3.38 -7.15
N SER A 136 -16.41 2.85 -8.12
CA SER A 136 -16.96 2.30 -9.37
C SER A 136 -17.86 1.12 -9.12
N GLY A 137 -17.41 0.18 -8.28
CA GLY A 137 -18.23 -0.97 -7.86
C GLY A 137 -19.51 -0.53 -7.15
N VAL A 138 -19.42 0.43 -6.24
CA VAL A 138 -20.58 0.95 -5.50
C VAL A 138 -21.61 1.57 -6.45
N GLN A 139 -21.19 2.41 -7.41
CA GLN A 139 -22.12 3.01 -8.36
C GLN A 139 -22.83 1.95 -9.21
N ILE A 140 -22.09 0.98 -9.76
CA ILE A 140 -22.72 -0.04 -10.61
C ILE A 140 -23.65 -0.95 -9.78
N LEU A 141 -23.23 -1.37 -8.59
CA LEU A 141 -24.04 -2.22 -7.72
C LEU A 141 -25.25 -1.49 -7.14
N SER A 142 -25.17 -0.16 -6.93
CA SER A 142 -26.29 0.60 -6.38
C SER A 142 -27.51 0.66 -7.30
N LEU A 143 -27.31 0.44 -8.61
CA LEU A 143 -28.41 0.22 -9.57
C LEU A 143 -29.24 -1.03 -9.25
N ILE A 144 -28.65 -2.03 -8.60
CA ILE A 144 -29.35 -3.24 -8.16
C ILE A 144 -30.05 -2.95 -6.82
N SER A 145 -29.40 -2.24 -5.91
CA SER A 145 -29.93 -1.92 -4.60
C SER A 145 -29.22 -0.76 -3.92
N ASN A 146 -29.99 0.18 -3.36
CA ASN A 146 -29.44 1.32 -2.61
C ASN A 146 -28.62 0.91 -1.37
N TYR A 147 -28.77 -0.32 -0.86
CA TYR A 147 -27.93 -0.78 0.26
C TYR A 147 -26.44 -0.88 -0.12
N PHE A 148 -26.10 -1.01 -1.41
CA PHE A 148 -24.70 -1.08 -1.84
C PHE A 148 -23.93 0.23 -1.65
N TRP A 149 -24.62 1.36 -1.46
CA TRP A 149 -23.98 2.60 -1.00
C TRP A 149 -23.26 2.44 0.34
N LEU A 150 -23.71 1.52 1.20
CA LEU A 150 -23.07 1.23 2.49
C LEU A 150 -21.66 0.64 2.33
N LEU A 151 -21.30 0.08 1.16
CA LEU A 151 -19.93 -0.38 0.92
C LEU A 151 -18.91 0.75 1.00
N TRP A 152 -19.30 2.01 0.88
CA TRP A 152 -18.40 3.14 1.15
C TRP A 152 -17.89 3.19 2.58
N LEU A 153 -18.60 2.59 3.55
CA LEU A 153 -18.12 2.49 4.94
C LEU A 153 -16.82 1.68 5.06
N LEU A 154 -16.44 0.91 4.03
CA LEU A 154 -15.13 0.27 3.95
C LEU A 154 -13.98 1.27 3.90
N VAL A 155 -14.19 2.47 3.35
CA VAL A 155 -13.16 3.54 3.27
C VAL A 155 -12.75 4.03 4.67
N PRO A 156 -13.67 4.54 5.52
CA PRO A 156 -13.30 4.96 6.87
C PRO A 156 -12.86 3.78 7.74
N LEU A 157 -13.39 2.57 7.54
CA LEU A 157 -12.92 1.39 8.25
C LEU A 157 -11.45 1.09 7.92
N ARG A 158 -11.08 1.14 6.63
CA ARG A 158 -9.70 0.96 6.16
C ARG A 158 -8.79 2.06 6.69
N GLY A 159 -9.22 3.32 6.64
CA GLY A 159 -8.49 4.46 7.19
C GLY A 159 -8.27 4.34 8.70
N GLY A 160 -9.30 3.95 9.45
CA GLY A 160 -9.23 3.70 10.89
C GLY A 160 -8.26 2.56 11.23
N TRP A 161 -8.27 1.47 10.45
CA TRP A 161 -7.32 0.37 10.62
C TRP A 161 -5.87 0.80 10.36
N MET A 162 -5.65 1.65 9.36
CA MET A 162 -4.33 2.20 9.07
C MET A 162 -3.85 3.13 10.19
N LEU A 163 -4.70 4.04 10.64
CA LEU A 163 -4.44 4.95 11.77
C LEU A 163 -4.12 4.16 13.05
N TRP A 164 -4.90 3.11 13.31
CA TRP A 164 -4.68 2.23 14.46
C TRP A 164 -3.28 1.61 14.41
N LYS A 165 -2.92 0.95 13.30
CA LYS A 165 -1.62 0.25 13.20
C LYS A 165 -0.42 1.18 13.15
N GLN A 166 -0.55 2.35 12.52
CA GLN A 166 0.59 3.24 12.25
C GLN A 166 0.82 4.28 13.34
N ILE A 167 -0.24 4.74 14.01
CA ILE A 167 -0.14 5.85 14.98
C ILE A 167 -0.51 5.38 16.38
N LEU A 168 -1.70 4.81 16.55
CA LEU A 168 -2.23 4.52 17.88
C LEU A 168 -1.53 3.33 18.54
N ALA A 169 -1.41 2.21 17.85
CA ALA A 169 -0.81 1.00 18.41
C ALA A 169 0.65 1.20 18.82
N PRO A 170 1.54 1.83 18.02
CA PRO A 170 2.88 2.16 18.48
C PRO A 170 2.88 3.11 19.68
N TRP A 171 1.96 4.07 19.77
CA TRP A 171 1.89 4.98 20.91
C TRP A 171 1.45 4.29 22.21
N PHE A 172 0.46 3.39 22.15
CA PHE A 172 -0.05 2.66 23.31
C PHE A 172 0.87 1.51 23.75
N PHE A 173 1.57 0.88 22.81
CA PHE A 173 2.35 -0.34 23.03
C PHE A 173 3.84 -0.17 22.74
N ALA A 174 4.34 1.07 22.66
CA ALA A 174 5.78 1.34 22.60
C ALA A 174 6.45 0.73 23.83
N GLN A 175 7.13 -0.40 23.63
CA GLN A 175 8.14 -0.84 24.58
C GLN A 175 9.34 0.11 24.49
N PRO A 176 10.04 0.42 25.59
CA PRO A 176 11.32 1.12 25.51
C PRO A 176 12.22 0.31 24.56
N GLU A 177 12.65 0.92 23.46
CA GLU A 177 13.52 0.23 22.50
C GLU A 177 14.79 -0.25 23.22
N GLU A 178 14.95 -1.56 23.38
CA GLU A 178 16.29 -2.14 23.41
C GLU A 178 16.90 -1.80 22.05
N GLN A 179 17.83 -0.83 22.08
CA GLN A 179 18.49 -0.28 20.91
C GLN A 179 18.93 -1.40 19.95
N PRO A 180 18.44 -1.45 18.70
CA PRO A 180 18.84 -2.48 17.78
C PRO A 180 20.33 -2.31 17.43
N GLU A 181 21.13 -3.34 17.70
CA GLU A 181 22.55 -3.54 17.33
C GLU A 181 22.88 -3.29 15.83
N ILE A 182 21.89 -2.93 15.01
CA ILE A 182 22.00 -2.65 13.58
C ILE A 182 22.71 -1.30 13.31
N SER A 183 22.84 -0.42 14.31
CA SER A 183 23.56 0.85 14.17
C SER A 183 25.08 0.66 14.05
N GLU A 184 25.71 -0.25 14.81
CA GLU A 184 27.18 -0.36 14.84
C GLU A 184 27.78 -0.81 13.49
N LYS A 185 27.14 -1.76 12.79
CA LYS A 185 27.66 -2.26 11.50
C LYS A 185 27.51 -1.23 10.38
N LYS A 186 26.49 -0.37 10.43
CA LYS A 186 26.30 0.74 9.47
C LYS A 186 27.20 1.92 9.83
N GLN A 187 27.33 2.27 11.10
CA GLN A 187 28.22 3.32 11.59
C GLN A 187 29.68 3.00 11.26
N ARG A 188 30.16 1.77 11.54
CA ARG A 188 31.52 1.34 11.15
C ARG A 188 31.79 1.40 9.64
N LYS A 189 30.77 1.19 8.80
CA LYS A 189 30.90 1.34 7.34
C LYS A 189 30.94 2.81 6.91
N LEU A 190 30.21 3.68 7.59
CA LEU A 190 30.24 5.12 7.36
C LEU A 190 31.58 5.72 7.81
N GLU A 191 32.07 5.34 8.99
CA GLU A 191 33.36 5.77 9.54
C GLU A 191 34.52 5.31 8.67
N LYS A 192 34.52 4.04 8.21
CA LYS A 192 35.53 3.55 7.25
C LYS A 192 35.51 4.28 5.91
N LYS A 193 34.38 4.88 5.52
CA LYS A 193 34.29 5.70 4.30
C LYS A 193 34.77 7.14 4.55
N MET A 194 34.50 7.71 5.72
CA MET A 194 34.96 9.05 6.10
C MET A 194 36.47 9.10 6.36
N ALA A 195 37.03 8.06 7.00
CA ALA A 195 38.48 7.95 7.26
C ALA A 195 39.34 7.74 6.00
N ARG A 196 38.74 7.44 4.85
CA ARG A 196 39.43 7.33 3.55
C ARG A 196 39.42 8.63 2.74
N ARG A 197 38.71 9.65 3.22
CA ARG A 197 38.60 10.97 2.57
C ARG A 197 39.48 12.04 3.23
N HIS A 198 40.24 11.67 4.26
CA HIS A 198 41.22 12.51 4.93
C HIS A 198 42.64 12.01 4.64
#